data_AF-A0A0C5G2A5-F1
#
_entry.id   AF-A0A0C5G2A5-F1
#
_cell.length_a   1.000
_cell.length_b   1.000
_cell.length_c   1.000
_cell.angle_alpha   90.00
_cell.angle_beta   90.00
_cell.angle_gamma   90.00
#
_symmetry.space_group_name_H-M   'P 1'
#
loop_
_entity.id
_entity.type
_entity.pdbx_description
1 polymer ?
#
loop_
_entity_poly.entity_id
_entity_poly.type
_entity_poly.pdbx_seq_one_letter_code
_entity_poly.pdbx_strand_id
1 'polypeptide(L)'
;MPYFMNNLMGESTDSPDEAQIRLILAAFQESDDEHTDVSLGHESGWTLSVFRDKRLLWENVEDTDVSPREGRLDSWDDVVDLILELSRGNIEAVDTFGWDS
;
A
#
# COMPACT_ATOMS: atom_id res chain seq x y z
N MET A 1 8.44 -14.27 2.43
CA MET A 1 8.41 -13.07 3.30
C MET A 1 6.93 -12.87 3.64
N PRO A 2 6.54 -12.84 4.91
CA PRO A 2 5.18 -12.54 5.32
C PRO A 2 4.86 -11.06 5.06
N TYR A 3 3.69 -10.84 4.51
CA TYR A 3 3.05 -9.53 4.40
C TYR A 3 1.55 -9.75 4.53
N PHE A 4 0.82 -8.68 4.83
CA PHE A 4 -0.64 -8.69 4.92
C PHE A 4 -1.19 -7.41 4.30
N MET A 5 -2.40 -7.49 3.76
CA MET A 5 -3.11 -6.33 3.22
C MET A 5 -4.40 -6.12 3.99
N ASN A 6 -4.62 -4.90 4.47
CA ASN A 6 -5.88 -4.49 5.08
C ASN A 6 -6.80 -3.91 4.02
N ASN A 7 -8.02 -4.42 3.95
CA ASN A 7 -9.06 -3.84 3.12
C ASN A 7 -9.75 -2.66 3.84
N LEU A 8 -10.67 -2.00 3.13
CA LEU A 8 -11.43 -0.87 3.66
C LEU A 8 -12.27 -1.21 4.90
N MET A 9 -12.62 -2.48 5.11
CA MET A 9 -13.39 -2.94 6.28
C MET A 9 -12.49 -3.27 7.49
N GLY A 10 -11.18 -3.04 7.37
CA GLY A 10 -10.20 -3.40 8.39
C GLY A 10 -9.92 -4.91 8.46
N GLU A 11 -10.36 -5.69 7.47
CA GLU A 11 -10.03 -7.11 7.39
C GLU A 11 -8.63 -7.28 6.79
N SER A 12 -7.79 -8.06 7.47
CA SER A 12 -6.46 -8.40 6.99
C SER A 12 -6.50 -9.70 6.18
N THR A 13 -5.89 -9.67 4.99
CA THR A 13 -5.60 -10.87 4.19
C THR A 13 -4.10 -11.13 4.24
N ASP A 14 -3.71 -12.33 4.67
CA ASP A 14 -2.31 -12.75 4.71
C ASP A 14 -1.81 -13.12 3.31
N SER A 15 -0.69 -12.53 2.93
CA SER A 15 0.05 -12.80 1.69
C SER A 15 -0.82 -12.90 0.42
N PRO A 16 -1.70 -11.91 0.14
CA PRO A 16 -2.59 -11.96 -1.02
C PRO A 16 -1.81 -11.98 -2.33
N ASP A 17 -2.25 -12.80 -3.27
CA ASP A 17 -1.73 -12.76 -4.64
C ASP A 17 -2.20 -11.51 -5.41
N GLU A 18 -1.68 -11.31 -6.62
CA GLU A 18 -2.04 -10.16 -7.46
C GLU A 18 -3.56 -10.07 -7.71
N ALA A 19 -4.25 -11.20 -7.90
CA ALA A 19 -5.68 -11.20 -8.16
C ALA A 19 -6.45 -10.72 -6.92
N GLN A 20 -6.04 -11.15 -5.73
CA GLN A 20 -6.61 -10.69 -4.46
C GLN A 20 -6.32 -9.21 -4.21
N ILE A 21 -5.10 -8.72 -4.48
CA ILE A 21 -4.75 -7.30 -4.37
C ILE A 21 -5.66 -6.46 -5.28
N ARG A 22 -5.83 -6.87 -6.55
CA ARG A 22 -6.71 -6.18 -7.49
C ARG A 22 -8.17 -6.21 -7.04
N LEU A 23 -8.65 -7.30 -6.44
CA LEU A 23 -9.99 -7.39 -5.87
C LEU A 23 -10.19 -6.42 -4.70
N ILE A 24 -9.22 -6.31 -3.79
CA ILE A 24 -9.28 -5.37 -2.66
C ILE A 24 -9.32 -3.93 -3.18
N LEU A 25 -8.46 -3.59 -4.14
CA LEU A 25 -8.43 -2.25 -4.74
C LEU A 25 -9.69 -1.93 -5.54
N ALA A 26 -10.27 -2.90 -6.25
CA ALA A 26 -11.54 -2.71 -6.95
C ALA A 26 -12.68 -2.45 -5.97
N ALA A 27 -12.77 -3.21 -4.88
CA ALA A 27 -13.75 -2.97 -3.83
C ALA A 27 -13.57 -1.59 -3.17
N PHE A 28 -12.32 -1.15 -2.99
CA PHE A 28 -12.00 0.17 -2.46
C PHE A 28 -12.43 1.33 -3.38
N GLN A 29 -12.31 1.14 -4.70
CA GLN A 29 -12.75 2.15 -5.68
C GLN A 29 -14.28 2.32 -5.71
N GLU A 30 -15.04 1.29 -5.37
CA GLU A 30 -16.50 1.28 -5.42
C GLU A 30 -17.18 1.62 -4.08
N SER A 31 -16.43 1.72 -2.97
CA SER A 31 -17.02 1.98 -1.65
C SER A 31 -17.41 3.45 -1.45
N ASP A 32 -18.15 3.76 -0.39
CA ASP A 32 -18.45 5.14 0.02
C ASP A 32 -17.29 5.79 0.81
N ASP A 33 -17.37 7.11 1.02
CA ASP A 33 -16.30 7.90 1.65
C ASP A 33 -16.13 7.64 3.17
N GLU A 34 -16.67 6.56 3.72
CA GLU A 34 -16.56 6.21 5.15
C GLU A 34 -15.14 5.73 5.54
N HIS A 35 -14.42 5.10 4.61
CA HIS A 35 -13.05 4.60 4.82
C HIS A 35 -12.02 5.29 3.93
N THR A 36 -10.91 5.72 4.53
CA THR A 36 -9.90 6.57 3.88
C THR A 36 -8.88 5.82 3.02
N ASP A 37 -8.52 4.59 3.37
CA ASP A 37 -7.37 3.90 2.79
C ASP A 37 -7.44 2.37 2.86
N VAL A 38 -6.59 1.75 2.05
CA VAL A 38 -6.16 0.34 2.16
C VAL A 38 -4.65 0.30 2.32
N SER A 39 -4.11 -0.72 2.99
CA SER A 39 -2.66 -0.77 3.28
C SER A 39 -2.07 -2.15 3.11
N LEU A 40 -0.81 -2.22 2.67
CA LEU A 40 0.00 -3.43 2.70
C LEU A 40 1.16 -3.25 3.70
N GLY A 41 1.17 -4.10 4.72
CA GLY A 41 2.23 -4.16 5.73
C GLY A 41 3.18 -5.32 5.44
N HIS A 42 4.49 -5.05 5.47
CA HIS A 42 5.54 -6.03 5.28
C HIS A 42 6.24 -6.36 6.62
N GLU A 43 6.80 -7.57 6.77
CA GLU A 43 7.47 -8.01 8.01
C GLU A 43 8.61 -7.11 8.50
N SER A 44 9.13 -6.24 7.63
CA SER A 44 10.19 -5.29 7.94
C SER A 44 9.72 -4.01 8.65
N GLY A 45 8.45 -3.95 9.05
CA GLY A 45 7.81 -2.75 9.62
C GLY A 45 7.39 -1.70 8.59
N TRP A 46 7.74 -1.90 7.32
CA TRP A 46 7.37 -1.00 6.24
C TRP A 46 5.91 -1.21 5.81
N THR A 47 5.18 -0.11 5.68
CA THR A 47 3.76 -0.10 5.31
C THR A 47 3.52 0.89 4.18
N LEU A 48 2.79 0.44 3.15
CA LEU A 48 2.31 1.28 2.06
C LEU A 48 0.79 1.41 2.15
N SER A 49 0.31 2.62 2.46
CA SER A 49 -1.12 2.95 2.49
C SER A 49 -1.53 3.70 1.23
N VAL A 50 -2.72 3.39 0.72
CA VAL A 50 -3.24 3.88 -0.56
C VAL A 50 -4.60 4.53 -0.34
N PHE A 51 -4.72 5.79 -0.77
CA PHE A 51 -5.95 6.57 -0.68
C PHE A 51 -6.69 6.60 -2.03
N ARG A 52 -7.99 6.93 -2.01
CA ARG A 52 -8.87 6.93 -3.21
C ARG A 52 -8.38 7.79 -4.37
N ASP A 53 -7.73 8.90 -4.04
CA ASP A 53 -7.19 9.84 -5.03
C ASP A 53 -5.83 9.42 -5.58
N LYS A 54 -5.42 8.17 -5.29
CA LYS A 54 -4.12 7.56 -5.60
C LYS A 54 -2.95 8.24 -4.88
N ARG A 55 -3.23 8.96 -3.80
CA ARG A 55 -2.17 9.32 -2.85
C ARG A 55 -1.70 8.07 -2.14
N LEU A 56 -0.44 8.10 -1.76
CA LEU A 56 0.29 7.03 -1.11
C LEU A 56 0.93 7.58 0.15
N LEU A 57 0.99 6.77 1.20
CA LEU A 57 1.79 7.01 2.38
C LEU A 57 2.74 5.83 2.56
N TRP A 58 4.03 6.12 2.60
CA TRP A 58 5.09 5.15 2.80
C TRP A 58 5.83 5.44 4.10
N GLU A 59 5.67 4.54 5.06
CA GLU A 59 6.20 4.71 6.41
C GLU A 59 6.73 3.41 6.98
N ASN A 60 7.71 3.52 7.88
CA ASN A 60 8.09 2.40 8.73
C ASN A 60 7.42 2.59 10.09
N VAL A 61 6.44 1.74 10.41
CA VAL A 61 5.68 1.84 11.67
C VAL A 61 6.48 1.38 12.89
N GLU A 62 7.61 0.70 12.67
CA GLU A 62 8.51 0.23 13.72
C GLU A 62 9.71 1.16 13.95
N ASP A 63 10.04 2.00 12.96
CA ASP A 63 11.15 2.96 13.01
C ASP A 63 10.65 4.41 12.90
N THR A 64 10.44 5.02 14.06
CA THR A 64 9.96 6.40 14.17
C THR A 64 11.00 7.47 13.78
N ASP A 65 12.27 7.09 13.61
CA ASP A 65 13.31 8.02 13.16
C ASP A 65 13.22 8.28 11.65
N VAL A 66 12.53 7.40 10.92
CA VAL A 66 12.27 7.56 9.48
C VAL A 66 10.96 8.33 9.28
N SER A 67 11.07 9.51 8.66
CA SER A 67 9.88 10.32 8.35
C SER A 67 9.00 9.63 7.29
N PRO A 68 7.67 9.59 7.48
CA PRO A 68 6.75 9.16 6.45
C PRO A 68 6.92 9.97 5.17
N ARG A 69 6.74 9.30 4.02
CA ARG A 69 6.79 9.93 2.70
C ARG A 69 5.43 9.83 2.04
N GLU A 70 4.97 10.95 1.51
CA GLU A 70 3.76 11.00 0.71
C GLU A 70 4.12 11.01 -0.77
N GLY A 71 3.22 10.50 -1.59
CA GLY A 71 3.37 10.54 -3.04
C GLY A 71 2.03 10.33 -3.71
N ARG A 72 2.00 10.42 -5.04
CA ARG A 72 0.78 10.19 -5.80
C ARG A 72 1.09 9.51 -7.12
N LEU A 73 0.20 8.60 -7.51
CA LEU A 73 0.24 7.92 -8.80
C LEU A 73 -0.86 8.37 -9.75
N ASP A 74 -0.55 8.32 -11.05
CA ASP A 74 -1.47 8.71 -12.11
C ASP A 74 -2.51 7.61 -12.41
N SER A 75 -2.15 6.33 -12.24
CA SER A 75 -3.02 5.19 -12.54
C SER A 75 -3.12 4.17 -11.40
N TRP A 76 -4.21 3.40 -11.38
CA TRP A 76 -4.37 2.27 -10.44
C TRP A 76 -3.51 1.07 -10.79
N ASP A 77 -3.09 0.91 -12.06
CA ASP A 77 -2.15 -0.15 -12.43
C ASP A 77 -0.78 0.13 -11.84
N ASP A 78 -0.31 1.39 -11.84
CA ASP A 78 0.95 1.76 -11.17
C ASP A 78 0.87 1.51 -9.66
N VAL A 79 -0.31 1.74 -9.05
CA VAL A 79 -0.54 1.45 -7.62
C VAL A 79 -0.41 -0.05 -7.36
N VAL A 80 -1.01 -0.88 -8.21
CA VAL A 80 -0.88 -2.34 -8.14
C VAL A 80 0.59 -2.74 -8.26
N ASP A 81 1.31 -2.21 -9.24
CA ASP A 81 2.71 -2.52 -9.46
C ASP A 81 3.56 -2.18 -8.24
N LEU A 82 3.36 -1.02 -7.62
CA LEU A 82 4.10 -0.62 -6.41
C LEU A 82 3.78 -1.50 -5.19
N ILE A 83 2.51 -1.88 -5.01
CA ILE A 83 2.09 -2.83 -3.96
C ILE A 83 2.75 -4.20 -4.19
N LEU A 84 2.85 -4.66 -5.44
CA LEU A 84 3.49 -5.92 -5.79
C LEU A 84 5.01 -5.89 -5.54
N GLU A 85 5.66 -4.74 -5.74
CA GLU A 85 7.07 -4.60 -5.36
C GLU A 85 7.26 -4.78 -3.86
N LEU A 86 6.40 -4.17 -3.04
CA LEU A 86 6.45 -4.37 -1.58
C LEU A 86 6.15 -5.81 -1.17
N SER A 87 5.15 -6.46 -1.79
CA SER A 87 4.78 -7.85 -1.48
C SER A 87 5.88 -8.86 -1.83
N ARG A 88 6.75 -8.52 -2.80
CA ARG A 88 7.94 -9.29 -3.18
C ARG A 88 9.14 -9.02 -2.27
N GLY A 89 9.04 -8.06 -1.35
CA GLY A 89 10.13 -7.62 -0.49
C GLY A 89 11.10 -6.64 -1.15
N ASN A 90 10.72 -6.04 -2.29
CA ASN A 90 11.54 -5.07 -3.02
C ASN A 90 11.41 -3.67 -2.39
N ILE A 91 11.74 -3.56 -1.10
CA ILE A 91 11.61 -2.32 -0.30
C ILE A 91 12.36 -1.17 -0.96
N GLU A 92 13.56 -1.41 -1.49
CA GLU A 92 14.38 -0.38 -2.16
C GLU A 92 13.70 0.19 -3.42
N ALA A 93 12.95 -0.64 -4.16
CA ALA A 93 12.21 -0.19 -5.33
C ALA A 93 11.05 0.76 -4.93
N VAL A 94 10.37 0.44 -3.83
CA VAL A 94 9.34 1.32 -3.24
C VAL A 94 9.96 2.58 -2.67
N ASP A 95 11.12 2.47 -2.02
CA ASP A 95 11.83 3.59 -1.39
C ASP A 95 12.24 4.68 -2.39
N THR A 96 12.58 4.26 -3.62
CA THR A 96 13.09 5.12 -4.69
C THR A 96 12.04 5.55 -5.71
N PHE A 97 10.76 5.26 -5.45
CA PHE A 97 9.61 5.49 -6.33
C PHE A 97 9.35 6.98 -6.71
N GLY A 98 10.04 7.94 -6.09
CA GLY A 98 9.94 9.38 -6.45
C GLY A 98 8.89 10.13 -5.62
N TRP A 99 8.93 9.93 -4.31
CA TRP A 99 8.08 10.57 -3.30
C TRP A 99 8.10 12.10 -3.36
N ASP A 100 6.99 12.71 -2.95
CA ASP A 100 6.89 14.17 -2.79
C ASP A 100 7.78 14.61 -1.60
N SER A 101 8.57 15.67 -1.81
CA SER A 101 9.51 16.23 -0.81
C SER A 101 8.87 17.25 0.13
#